data_AF-A0A059AMG3-F1
#
_entry.id   AF-A0A059AMG3-F1
#
_cell.length_a   1.000
_cell.length_b   1.000
_cell.length_c   1.000
_cell.angle_alpha   90.00
_cell.angle_beta   90.00
_cell.angle_gamma   90.00
#
_symmetry.space_group_name_H-M   'P 1'
#
loop_
_entity.id
_entity.type
_entity.pdbx_description
1 polymer ?
#
loop_
_entity_poly.entity_id
_entity_poly.type
_entity_poly.pdbx_seq_one_letter_code
_entity_poly.pdbx_strand_id
1 'polypeptide(L)' 'MLRKPTRIFMEDLANESFITVERFGSVERVFMVCEDDKAVDVDFQRRMIDRSPSTAVKLIEEADHMAMLSKPH' A
#
# COMPACT_ATOMS: atom_id res chain seq x y z
N MET A 1 -30.63 2.58 -2.86
CA MET A 1 -29.40 2.83 -2.06
C MET A 1 -29.03 4.30 -2.17
N LEU A 2 -28.96 5.02 -1.05
CA LEU A 2 -28.50 6.41 -1.03
C LEU A 2 -26.96 6.40 -0.97
N ARG A 3 -26.27 6.71 -2.07
CA ARG A 3 -24.80 6.87 -2.06
C ARG A 3 -24.49 8.20 -1.39
N LYS A 4 -23.76 8.18 -0.27
CA LYS A 4 -23.13 9.39 0.25
C LYS A 4 -22.09 9.85 -0.78
N PRO A 5 -22.17 11.08 -1.30
CA PRO A 5 -21.11 11.61 -2.15
C PRO A 5 -19.84 11.69 -1.30
N THR A 6 -18.81 10.94 -1.69
CA THR A 6 -17.49 11.05 -1.08
C THR A 6 -16.74 12.15 -1.84
N ARG A 7 -16.32 13.21 -1.15
CA ARG A 7 -15.37 14.17 -1.72
C ARG A 7 -13.99 13.51 -1.68
N ILE A 8 -13.36 13.35 -2.85
CA ILE A 8 -12.05 12.69 -2.97
C ILE A 8 -10.90 13.72 -2.92
N PHE A 9 -11.21 15.04 -2.84
CA PHE A 9 -10.22 16.13 -2.71
C PHE A 9 -8.99 15.99 -3.64
N MET A 10 -9.21 15.49 -4.87
CA MET A 10 -8.14 15.16 -5.82
C MET A 10 -7.34 16.41 -6.23
N GLU A 11 -8.01 17.55 -6.34
CA GLU A 11 -7.40 18.84 -6.68
C GLU A 11 -6.43 19.30 -5.57
N ASP A 12 -6.86 19.21 -4.31
CA ASP A 12 -6.02 19.53 -3.16
C ASP A 12 -4.79 18.60 -3.08
N LEU A 13 -4.98 17.31 -3.39
CA LEU A 13 -3.92 16.31 -3.40
C LEU A 13 -2.92 16.49 -4.55
N ALA A 14 -3.33 17.15 -5.64
CA ALA A 14 -2.46 17.42 -6.79
C ALA A 14 -1.54 18.63 -6.59
N ASN A 15 -1.93 19.57 -5.73
CA ASN A 15 -1.25 20.86 -5.57
C ASN A 15 -0.05 20.80 -4.60
N GLU A 16 -0.12 19.98 -3.55
CA GLU A 16 0.96 19.85 -2.57
C GLU A 16 1.24 18.38 -2.23
N SER A 17 2.50 17.96 -2.41
CA SER A 17 2.94 16.65 -1.95
C SER A 17 3.16 16.69 -0.44
N PHE A 18 2.19 16.17 0.32
CA PHE A 18 2.37 15.91 1.75
C PHE A 18 3.45 14.85 2.04
N ILE A 19 3.93 14.15 1.00
CA ILE A 19 4.95 13.12 1.06
C ILE A 19 6.32 13.76 0.78
N THR A 20 7.13 13.92 1.82
CA THR A 20 8.51 14.43 1.73
C THR A 20 9.50 13.50 2.43
N VAL A 21 10.80 13.68 2.15
CA VAL A 21 11.87 12.88 2.77
C VAL A 21 11.95 13.14 4.28
N GLU A 22 11.79 14.40 4.71
CA GLU A 22 11.92 14.81 6.10
C GLU A 22 10.74 14.31 6.96
N ARG A 23 9.58 14.06 6.35
CA ARG A 23 8.36 13.60 7.03
C ARG A 23 8.07 12.12 6.78
N PHE A 24 7.49 11.78 5.63
CA PHE A 24 7.11 10.40 5.34
C PHE A 24 8.34 9.51 5.11
N GLY A 25 9.39 10.05 4.47
CA GLY A 25 10.62 9.32 4.17
C GLY A 25 11.52 9.09 5.39
N SER A 26 11.31 9.78 6.51
CA SER A 26 12.14 9.65 7.72
C SER A 26 11.71 8.51 8.63
N VAL A 27 10.54 7.92 8.39
CA VAL A 27 10.02 6.79 9.15
C VAL A 27 10.46 5.48 8.48
N GLU A 28 10.87 4.50 9.29
CA GLU A 28 11.12 3.15 8.80
C GLU A 28 9.84 2.51 8.27
N ARG A 29 9.93 1.92 7.08
CA ARG A 29 8.78 1.30 6.41
C ARG A 29 9.08 -0.16 6.12
N VAL A 30 8.07 -1.00 6.30
CA VAL A 30 8.08 -2.40 5.90
C VAL A 30 6.96 -2.62 4.91
N PHE A 31 7.26 -3.28 3.78
CA PHE A 31 6.26 -3.71 2.83
C PHE A 31 5.94 -5.19 3.06
N MET A 32 4.67 -5.52 3.33
CA MET A 32 4.19 -6.89 3.42
C MET A 32 3.62 -7.30 2.06
N VAL A 33 4.23 -8.28 1.42
CA VAL A 33 3.78 -8.86 0.15
C VAL A 33 2.82 -10.00 0.44
N CYS A 34 1.64 -9.97 -0.15
CA CYS A 34 0.68 -11.07 -0.12
C CYS A 34 0.80 -11.86 -1.42
N GLU A 35 1.17 -13.15 -1.33
CA GLU A 35 1.47 -13.97 -2.50
C GLU A 35 0.25 -14.20 -3.41
N ASP A 36 -0.91 -14.47 -2.81
CA ASP A 36 -2.16 -14.86 -3.50
C ASP A 36 -3.16 -13.69 -3.61
N ASP A 37 -2.68 -12.45 -3.52
CA ASP A 37 -3.52 -11.26 -3.64
C ASP A 37 -4.03 -11.08 -5.08
N LYS A 38 -5.35 -11.24 -5.25
CA LYS A 38 -6.06 -11.06 -6.53
C LYS A 38 -6.56 -9.63 -6.77
N ALA A 39 -6.58 -8.79 -5.74
CA ALA A 39 -6.94 -7.37 -5.87
C ALA A 39 -5.71 -6.53 -6.25
N VAL A 40 -4.55 -6.88 -5.72
CA VAL A 40 -3.26 -6.25 -5.98
C VAL A 40 -2.23 -7.33 -6.28
N ASP A 41 -2.13 -7.69 -7.56
CA ASP A 41 -1.20 -8.71 -8.05
C ASP A 41 0.25 -8.54 -7.56
N VAL A 42 0.95 -9.65 -7.34
CA VAL A 42 2.31 -9.67 -6.78
C VAL A 42 3.31 -8.88 -7.62
N ASP A 43 3.19 -8.87 -8.95
CA ASP A 43 4.08 -8.08 -9.79
C ASP A 43 3.77 -6.59 -9.68
N PHE A 44 2.51 -6.21 -9.42
CA PHE A 44 2.19 -4.83 -9.08
C PHE A 44 2.78 -4.43 -7.73
N GLN A 45 2.69 -5.30 -6.72
CA GLN A 45 3.33 -5.07 -5.41
C GLN A 45 4.85 -4.89 -5.55
N ARG A 46 5.52 -5.72 -6.37
CA ARG A 46 6.96 -5.56 -6.71
C ARG A 46 7.26 -4.20 -7.33
N ARG A 47 6.44 -3.75 -8.30
CA ARG A 47 6.57 -2.41 -8.90
C ARG A 47 6.40 -1.29 -7.87
N MET A 48 5.52 -1.46 -6.88
CA MET A 48 5.36 -0.48 -5.79
C MET A 48 6.61 -0.40 -4.93
N ILE A 49 7.22 -1.54 -4.61
CA ILE A 49 8.49 -1.62 -3.86
C ILE A 49 9.62 -0.93 -4.63
N ASP A 50 9.76 -1.19 -5.94
CA ASP A 50 10.79 -0.56 -6.76
C ASP A 50 10.64 0.97 -6.81
N ARG A 51 9.40 1.45 -6.90
CA ARG A 51 9.10 2.89 -6.99
C ARG A 51 9.24 3.61 -5.64
N SER A 52 8.99 2.91 -4.54
CA SER A 52 9.10 3.45 -3.18
C SER A 52 9.79 2.43 -2.27
N PRO A 53 11.13 2.35 -2.33
CA PRO A 53 11.88 1.39 -1.54
C PRO A 53 11.57 1.53 -0.06
N SER A 54 11.41 0.39 0.61
CA SER A 54 11.16 0.29 2.05
C SER A 54 12.40 -0.28 2.74
N THR A 55 12.48 -0.11 4.07
CA THR A 55 13.61 -0.62 4.87
C THR A 55 13.65 -2.15 4.86
N ALA A 56 12.49 -2.81 4.78
CA ALA A 56 12.40 -4.25 4.64
C ALA A 56 11.16 -4.67 3.85
N VAL A 57 11.24 -5.81 3.19
CA VAL A 57 10.12 -6.47 2.52
C VAL A 57 9.94 -7.85 3.13
N LYS A 58 8.70 -8.24 3.40
CA LYS A 58 8.33 -9.56 3.93
C LYS A 58 7.27 -10.18 3.04
N LEU A 59 7.41 -11.45 2.71
CA LEU A 59 6.40 -12.22 1.99
C LEU A 59 5.54 -12.98 3.00
N ILE A 60 4.23 -12.95 2.81
CA ILE A 60 3.29 -13.83 3.46
C ILE A 60 2.77 -14.79 2.39
N GLU A 61 3.28 -16.02 2.44
CA GLU A 61 2.92 -17.07 1.50
C GLU A 61 1.44 -17.42 1.63
N GLU A 62 0.79 -17.70 0.50
CA GLU A 62 -0.63 -18.04 0.39
C GLU A 62 -1.60 -17.02 1.01
N ALA A 63 -1.16 -15.79 1.31
CA ALA A 63 -2.03 -14.73 1.82
C ALA A 63 -2.78 -14.04 0.68
N ASP A 64 -4.08 -13.86 0.88
CA ASP A 64 -4.89 -13.02 -0.01
C ASP A 64 -4.76 -11.52 0.35
N HIS A 65 -5.56 -10.67 -0.31
CA HIS A 65 -5.59 -9.23 -0.06
C HIS A 65 -5.85 -8.86 1.41
N MET A 66 -6.56 -9.73 2.13
CA MET A 66 -6.93 -9.55 3.52
C MET A 66 -6.05 -10.45 4.39
N ALA A 67 -4.73 -10.28 4.34
CA ALA A 67 -3.75 -11.09 5.07
C ALA A 67 -4.09 -11.30 6.55
N MET A 68 -4.60 -10.27 7.22
CA MET A 68 -5.01 -10.36 8.64
C MET A 68 -6.17 -11.34 8.90
N LEU A 69 -6.89 -11.75 7.86
CA LEU A 69 -7.99 -12.72 7.90
C LEU A 69 -7.57 -14.07 7.32
N SER A 70 -6.87 -14.08 6.18
CA SER A 70 -6.45 -15.30 5.49
C SER A 70 -5.23 -15.97 6.13
N LYS A 71 -4.27 -15.17 6.62
CA LYS A 71 -3.02 -15.61 7.26
C LYS A 71 -2.72 -14.81 8.55
N PRO A 72 -3.52 -15.00 9.62
CA PRO A 72 -3.36 -14.26 10.87
C PRO A 72 -2.19 -14.72 11.77
N HIS A 73 -1.54 -15.85 11.44
CA HIS A 73 -0.53 -16.51 12.26
C HIS A 73 0.67 -16.96 11.43
#